data_AF-A0A2V8DTS0-F1
#
_entry.id   AF-A0A2V8DTS0-F1
#
_cell.length_a   1.000
_cell.length_b   1.000
_cell.length_c   1.000
_cell.angle_alpha   90.00
_cell.angle_beta   90.00
_cell.angle_gamma   90.00
#
_symmetry.space_group_name_H-M   'P 1'
#
loop_
_entity.id
_entity.type
_entity.pdbx_description
1 polymer ?
#
loop_
_entity_poly.entity_id
_entity_poly.type
_entity_poly.pdbx_seq_one_letter_code
_entity_poly.pdbx_strand_id
1 'polypeptide(L)'
;TAGGLTTYPKWPILEGATFLNNTLGESAIPSRPPAATDAFQLKPADATIRYIITRNPTLDPLTFDPNQWAARIVQLSSILDANSVDLTQFMGKGGKLILMVGSIDDSITSHNTLNYYDRLVARFGQVALDSFVRFYYIPGFGH
;
A
#
# COMPACT_ATOMS: atom_id res chain seq x y z
N THR A 1 4.31 -15.58 -1.80
CA THR A 1 4.61 -14.26 -1.22
C THR A 1 4.91 -13.31 -2.36
N ALA A 2 4.36 -12.10 -2.31
CA ALA A 2 4.73 -10.99 -3.20
C ALA A 2 5.37 -9.92 -2.30
N GLY A 3 6.59 -9.50 -2.62
CA GLY A 3 7.26 -8.42 -1.88
C GLY A 3 7.63 -8.81 -0.45
N GLY A 4 7.78 -10.11 -0.20
CA GLY A 4 7.95 -10.65 1.15
C GLY A 4 6.69 -10.63 2.01
N LEU A 5 5.54 -10.25 1.45
CA LEU A 5 4.24 -10.22 2.14
C LEU A 5 3.34 -11.38 1.67
N THR A 6 2.51 -11.87 2.58
CA THR A 6 1.45 -12.87 2.32
C THR A 6 0.05 -12.27 2.40
N THR A 7 -0.10 -11.10 3.01
CA THR A 7 -1.37 -10.43 3.26
C THR A 7 -1.21 -8.92 3.06
N TYR A 8 -2.29 -8.24 2.65
CA TYR A 8 -2.38 -6.79 2.70
C TYR A 8 -3.18 -6.37 3.95
N PRO A 9 -2.71 -5.39 4.75
CA PRO A 9 -3.42 -4.99 5.96
C PRO A 9 -4.81 -4.39 5.69
N LYS A 10 -5.67 -4.40 6.71
CA LYS A 10 -7.00 -3.79 6.64
C LYS A 10 -6.92 -2.27 6.41
N TRP A 11 -7.99 -1.68 5.89
CA TRP A 11 -8.19 -0.23 5.91
C TRP A 11 -8.65 0.26 7.29
N PRO A 12 -8.41 1.53 7.68
CA PRO A 12 -8.85 2.11 8.95
C PRO A 12 -10.34 2.45 8.98
N ILE A 13 -11.18 1.59 8.39
CA ILE A 13 -12.65 1.70 8.43
C ILE A 13 -13.08 1.47 9.88
N LEU A 14 -13.91 2.37 10.41
CA LEU A 14 -14.32 2.45 11.83
C LEU A 14 -13.18 2.80 12.81
N GLU A 15 -12.05 3.31 12.31
CA GLU A 15 -10.92 3.79 13.13
C GLU A 15 -10.72 5.31 13.02
N GLY A 16 -11.78 6.03 12.62
CA GLY A 16 -11.80 7.49 12.48
C GLY A 16 -11.62 8.01 11.05
N ALA A 17 -11.18 7.16 10.12
CA ALA A 17 -11.17 7.52 8.70
C ALA A 17 -12.61 7.68 8.19
N THR A 18 -12.89 8.83 7.58
CA THR A 18 -14.24 9.19 7.18
C THR A 18 -14.59 8.71 5.78
N PHE A 19 -13.59 8.46 4.92
CA PHE A 19 -13.77 8.14 3.50
C PHE A 19 -14.68 9.15 2.79
N LEU A 20 -14.65 10.42 3.22
CA LEU A 20 -15.39 11.51 2.57
C LEU A 20 -14.66 12.07 1.34
N ASN A 21 -13.33 12.02 1.34
CA ASN A 21 -12.50 12.46 0.22
C ASN A 21 -12.18 11.28 -0.71
N ASN A 22 -11.69 10.17 -0.14
CA ASN A 22 -11.43 8.92 -0.87
C ASN A 22 -12.62 7.97 -0.71
N THR A 23 -13.72 8.30 -1.40
CA THR A 23 -15.02 7.66 -1.17
C THR A 23 -15.05 6.17 -1.52
N LEU A 24 -16.02 5.45 -0.92
CA LEU A 24 -16.34 4.06 -1.25
C LEU A 24 -17.23 3.93 -2.50
N GLY A 25 -17.44 5.04 -3.22
CA GLY A 25 -18.30 5.11 -4.39
C GLY A 25 -19.74 5.49 -4.06
N GLU A 26 -20.43 6.06 -5.04
CA GLU A 26 -21.82 6.54 -4.93
C GLU A 26 -22.83 5.56 -5.57
N SER A 27 -22.33 4.53 -6.27
CA SER A 27 -23.12 3.56 -7.02
C SER A 27 -22.68 2.14 -6.74
N ALA A 28 -23.64 1.21 -6.71
CA ALA A 28 -23.38 -0.23 -6.61
C ALA A 28 -22.81 -0.82 -7.93
N ILE A 29 -22.95 -0.10 -9.04
CA ILE A 29 -22.44 -0.51 -10.36
C ILE A 29 -21.31 0.45 -10.74
N PRO A 30 -20.07 -0.04 -10.83
CA PRO A 30 -18.94 0.80 -11.22
C PRO A 30 -18.96 1.21 -12.69
N SER A 31 -18.47 2.42 -12.97
CA SER A 31 -18.33 2.93 -14.33
C SER A 31 -17.20 2.23 -15.10
N ARG A 32 -17.26 2.30 -16.44
CA ARG A 32 -16.29 1.68 -17.34
C ARG A 32 -15.92 2.67 -18.46
N PRO A 33 -14.78 3.38 -18.40
CA PRO A 33 -13.75 3.33 -17.35
C PRO A 33 -14.20 3.93 -16.01
N PRO A 34 -13.46 3.72 -14.90
CA PRO A 34 -13.82 4.27 -13.59
C PRO A 34 -13.96 5.80 -13.60
N ALA A 35 -15.08 6.30 -13.10
CA ALA A 35 -15.44 7.71 -13.01
C ALA A 35 -15.11 8.31 -11.63
N ALA A 36 -15.34 9.61 -11.46
CA ALA A 36 -15.16 10.30 -10.17
C ALA A 36 -16.09 9.79 -9.06
N THR A 37 -17.25 9.25 -9.44
CA THR A 37 -18.28 8.72 -8.54
C THR A 37 -18.03 7.27 -8.11
N ASP A 38 -17.04 6.59 -8.68
CA ASP A 38 -16.67 5.24 -8.28
C ASP A 38 -15.75 5.24 -7.07
N ALA A 39 -15.66 4.10 -6.37
CA ALA A 39 -14.77 3.93 -5.23
C ALA A 39 -13.33 4.33 -5.59
N PHE A 40 -12.69 5.14 -4.74
CA PHE A 40 -11.35 5.68 -4.99
C PHE A 40 -10.35 4.59 -5.38
N GLN A 41 -10.36 3.46 -4.66
CA GLN A 41 -9.45 2.33 -4.86
C GLN A 41 -9.66 1.59 -6.19
N LEU A 42 -10.81 1.75 -6.86
CA LEU A 42 -11.05 1.12 -8.16
C LEU A 42 -10.15 1.70 -9.25
N LYS A 43 -9.86 3.01 -9.20
CA LYS A 43 -9.02 3.68 -10.21
C LYS A 43 -7.59 3.15 -10.27
N PRO A 44 -6.81 3.13 -9.16
CA PRO A 44 -5.47 2.56 -9.19
C PRO A 44 -5.49 1.05 -9.48
N ALA A 45 -6.54 0.33 -9.04
CA ALA A 45 -6.70 -1.09 -9.36
C ALA A 45 -6.91 -1.33 -10.87
N ASP A 46 -7.83 -0.60 -11.51
CA ASP A 46 -8.10 -0.68 -12.95
C ASP A 46 -6.83 -0.42 -13.76
N ALA A 47 -6.12 0.66 -13.45
CA ALA A 47 -4.89 1.02 -14.13
C ALA A 47 -3.80 -0.06 -13.96
N THR A 48 -3.62 -0.57 -12.74
CA THR A 48 -2.64 -1.61 -12.43
C THR A 48 -2.97 -2.91 -13.19
N ILE A 49 -4.23 -3.32 -13.18
CA ILE A 49 -4.69 -4.54 -13.85
C ILE A 49 -4.50 -4.43 -15.36
N ARG A 50 -5.05 -3.38 -15.99
CA ARG A 50 -5.02 -3.21 -17.46
C ARG A 50 -3.61 -2.98 -17.98
N TYR A 51 -2.85 -2.08 -17.37
CA TYR A 51 -1.63 -1.58 -18.00
C TYR A 51 -0.34 -2.21 -17.45
N ILE A 52 -0.33 -2.67 -16.19
CA ILE A 52 0.89 -3.20 -15.55
C ILE A 52 0.91 -4.73 -15.54
N ILE A 53 -0.16 -5.35 -15.01
CA ILE A 53 -0.26 -6.80 -14.85
C ILE A 53 -0.54 -7.46 -16.20
N THR A 54 -1.70 -7.17 -16.77
CA THR A 54 -2.20 -7.89 -17.95
C THR A 54 -1.74 -7.29 -19.27
N ARG A 55 -1.39 -6.00 -19.25
CA ARG A 55 -1.06 -5.21 -20.46
C ARG A 55 -2.17 -5.27 -21.51
N ASN A 56 -3.41 -5.45 -21.07
CA ASN A 56 -4.60 -5.45 -21.90
C ASN A 56 -5.46 -4.22 -21.57
N PRO A 57 -5.45 -3.17 -22.41
CA PRO A 57 -6.20 -1.94 -22.15
C PRO A 57 -7.71 -2.13 -22.19
N THR A 58 -8.23 -3.21 -22.79
CA THR A 58 -9.68 -3.45 -22.91
C THR A 58 -10.25 -4.40 -21.86
N LEU A 59 -9.39 -5.06 -21.05
CA LEU A 59 -9.81 -6.02 -20.01
C LEU A 59 -10.74 -5.39 -18.97
N ASP A 60 -11.85 -6.04 -18.64
CA ASP A 60 -12.69 -5.65 -17.50
C ASP A 60 -12.01 -6.02 -16.17
N PRO A 61 -11.59 -5.06 -15.33
CA PRO A 61 -10.88 -5.34 -14.08
C PRO A 61 -11.72 -6.10 -13.07
N LEU A 62 -13.06 -6.07 -13.16
CA LEU A 62 -13.93 -6.83 -12.27
C LEU A 62 -13.94 -8.33 -12.59
N THR A 63 -13.44 -8.72 -13.75
CA THR A 63 -13.26 -10.13 -14.16
C THR A 63 -11.84 -10.64 -13.90
N PHE A 64 -10.97 -9.79 -13.34
CA PHE A 64 -9.59 -10.15 -13.07
C PHE A 64 -9.48 -11.20 -11.96
N ASP A 65 -8.92 -12.36 -12.30
CA ASP A 65 -8.56 -13.39 -11.34
C ASP A 65 -7.06 -13.32 -11.02
N PRO A 66 -6.65 -12.88 -9.81
CA PRO A 66 -5.23 -12.78 -9.46
C PRO A 66 -4.51 -14.14 -9.47
N ASN A 67 -5.21 -15.27 -9.34
CA ASN A 67 -4.58 -16.59 -9.35
C ASN A 67 -4.02 -16.95 -10.72
N GLN A 68 -4.72 -16.56 -11.79
CA GLN A 68 -4.25 -16.75 -13.18
C GLN A 68 -2.99 -15.92 -13.48
N TRP A 69 -2.80 -14.83 -12.74
CA TRP A 69 -1.69 -13.89 -12.92
C TRP A 69 -0.65 -13.96 -11.78
N ALA A 70 -0.70 -14.97 -10.92
CA ALA A 70 0.12 -15.03 -9.70
C ALA A 70 1.63 -14.89 -9.99
N ALA A 71 2.15 -15.62 -10.99
CA ALA A 71 3.56 -15.53 -11.37
C ALA A 71 3.96 -14.12 -11.85
N ARG A 72 3.07 -13.46 -12.61
CA ARG A 72 3.27 -12.10 -13.10
C ARG A 72 3.22 -11.09 -11.96
N ILE A 73 2.30 -11.25 -11.02
CA ILE A 73 2.19 -10.40 -9.82
C ILE A 73 3.47 -10.53 -8.97
N VAL A 74 3.96 -11.75 -8.73
CA VAL A 74 5.22 -11.99 -8.00
C VAL A 74 6.41 -11.35 -8.71
N GLN A 75 6.50 -11.50 -10.03
CA GLN A 75 7.54 -10.85 -10.84
C GLN A 75 7.49 -9.33 -10.69
N LEU A 76 6.31 -8.72 -10.87
CA LEU A 76 6.13 -7.26 -10.77
C LEU A 76 6.46 -6.75 -9.38
N SER A 77 6.05 -7.48 -8.36
CA SER A 77 6.32 -7.17 -6.98
C SER A 77 7.83 -7.11 -6.68
N SER A 78 8.65 -8.00 -7.28
CA SER A 78 10.12 -7.90 -7.15
C SER A 78 10.74 -6.64 -7.78
N ILE A 79 9.99 -5.93 -8.62
CA ILE A 79 10.44 -4.73 -9.32
C ILE A 79 9.88 -3.47 -8.66
N LEU A 80 8.60 -3.51 -8.25
CA LEU A 80 7.84 -2.32 -7.85
C LEU A 80 7.68 -2.18 -6.34
N ASP A 81 7.71 -3.28 -5.57
CA ASP A 81 7.41 -3.21 -4.15
C ASP A 81 8.58 -2.63 -3.35
N ALA A 82 8.31 -1.57 -2.59
CA ALA A 82 9.26 -0.99 -1.64
C ALA A 82 9.15 -1.64 -0.24
N ASN A 83 9.13 -2.98 -0.19
CA ASN A 83 8.87 -3.75 1.05
C ASN A 83 10.13 -4.33 1.73
N SER A 84 11.32 -4.07 1.18
CA SER A 84 12.58 -4.53 1.77
C SER A 84 12.84 -3.82 3.10
N VAL A 85 13.12 -4.60 4.14
CA VAL A 85 13.54 -4.09 5.45
C VAL A 85 15.06 -4.04 5.59
N ASP A 86 15.83 -4.47 4.59
CA ASP A 86 17.29 -4.42 4.66
C ASP A 86 17.83 -3.01 4.39
N LEU A 87 17.93 -2.23 5.47
CA LEU A 87 18.49 -0.89 5.45
C LEU A 87 19.97 -0.84 5.87
N THR A 88 20.67 -1.98 5.92
CA THR A 88 22.06 -2.06 6.43
C THR A 88 23.01 -1.14 5.67
N GLN A 89 22.90 -1.10 4.34
CA GLN A 89 23.75 -0.23 3.53
C GLN A 89 23.41 1.25 3.72
N PHE A 90 22.12 1.58 3.86
CA PHE A 90 21.66 2.95 4.11
C PHE A 90 22.18 3.45 5.46
N MET A 91 22.04 2.63 6.51
CA MET A 91 22.60 2.89 7.84
C MET A 91 24.12 3.02 7.79
N GLY A 92 24.84 2.11 7.12
CA GLY A 92 26.30 2.12 7.01
C GLY A 92 26.87 3.34 6.29
N LYS A 93 26.07 4.01 5.45
CA LYS A 93 26.41 5.30 4.81
C LYS A 93 25.99 6.52 5.64
N GLY A 94 25.50 6.32 6.87
CA GLY A 94 25.04 7.39 7.75
C GLY A 94 23.65 7.93 7.42
N GLY A 95 22.88 7.23 6.58
CA GLY A 95 21.53 7.63 6.18
C GLY A 95 20.59 7.77 7.38
N LYS A 96 19.64 8.71 7.28
CA LYS A 96 18.58 8.95 8.27
C LYS A 96 17.23 8.96 7.56
N LEU A 97 16.26 8.23 8.12
CA LEU A 97 14.92 8.07 7.58
C LEU A 97 13.89 8.64 8.57
N ILE A 98 12.99 9.48 8.07
CA ILE A 98 11.78 9.86 8.79
C ILE A 98 10.61 9.18 8.08
N LEU A 99 9.88 8.34 8.81
CA LEU A 99 8.61 7.77 8.39
C LEU A 99 7.49 8.55 9.06
N MET A 100 6.43 8.83 8.32
CA MET A 100 5.23 9.50 8.82
C MET A 100 4.01 8.85 8.18
N VAL A 101 2.97 8.59 8.97
CA VAL A 101 1.65 8.27 8.44
C VAL A 101 0.57 8.79 9.38
N GLY A 102 -0.55 9.22 8.81
CA GLY A 102 -1.75 9.57 9.56
C GLY A 102 -2.53 8.34 10.01
N SER A 103 -3.10 8.36 11.22
CA SER A 103 -3.85 7.21 11.73
C SER A 103 -5.13 6.94 10.95
N ILE A 104 -5.69 7.97 10.31
CA ILE A 104 -6.96 7.92 9.57
C ILE A 104 -6.77 8.14 8.05
N ASP A 105 -5.57 7.86 7.51
CA ASP A 105 -5.31 7.92 6.06
C ASP A 105 -6.27 6.96 5.31
N ASP A 106 -7.13 7.55 4.48
CA ASP A 106 -8.16 6.89 3.69
C ASP A 106 -7.72 6.63 2.23
N SER A 107 -6.51 7.03 1.86
CA SER A 107 -5.88 6.82 0.55
C SER A 107 -4.96 5.60 0.54
N ILE A 108 -4.10 5.47 1.57
CA ILE A 108 -3.16 4.36 1.79
C ILE A 108 -3.25 3.91 3.26
N THR A 109 -3.52 2.63 3.51
CA THR A 109 -3.78 2.17 4.87
C THR A 109 -2.56 2.39 5.78
N SER A 110 -2.79 3.09 6.89
CA SER A 110 -1.77 3.37 7.90
C SER A 110 -1.21 2.08 8.55
N HIS A 111 -2.01 1.02 8.55
CA HIS A 111 -1.61 -0.33 8.97
C HIS A 111 -0.45 -0.90 8.15
N ASN A 112 -0.27 -0.48 6.90
CA ASN A 112 0.85 -0.92 6.07
C ASN A 112 2.18 -0.35 6.55
N THR A 113 2.21 0.95 6.87
CA THR A 113 3.41 1.60 7.42
C THR A 113 3.72 1.12 8.83
N LEU A 114 2.70 0.89 9.66
CA LEU A 114 2.85 0.25 10.98
C LEU A 114 3.51 -1.13 10.85
N ASN A 115 2.98 -1.98 9.96
CA ASN A 115 3.56 -3.31 9.73
C ASN A 115 5.01 -3.25 9.23
N TYR A 116 5.32 -2.31 8.34
CA TYR A 116 6.70 -2.11 7.86
C TYR A 116 7.64 -1.68 9.00
N TYR A 117 7.20 -0.76 9.86
CA TYR A 117 7.98 -0.33 11.02
C TYR A 117 8.22 -1.48 12.00
N ASP A 118 7.20 -2.29 12.31
CA ASP A 118 7.34 -3.47 13.17
C ASP A 118 8.36 -4.46 12.61
N ARG A 119 8.37 -4.66 11.28
CA ARG A 119 9.36 -5.53 10.62
C ARG A 119 10.77 -4.92 10.65
N LEU A 120 10.92 -3.60 10.60
CA LEU A 120 12.21 -2.94 10.83
C LEU A 120 12.69 -3.14 12.27
N VAL A 121 11.81 -2.99 13.26
CA VAL A 121 12.11 -3.24 14.68
C VAL A 121 12.53 -4.70 14.87
N ALA A 122 11.81 -5.65 14.28
CA ALA A 122 12.15 -7.07 14.36
C ALA A 122 13.53 -7.39 13.76
N ARG A 123 13.96 -6.66 12.72
CA ARG A 123 15.26 -6.86 12.09
C ARG A 123 16.42 -6.24 12.85
N PHE A 124 16.29 -4.98 13.26
CA PHE A 124 17.40 -4.20 13.81
C PHE A 124 17.41 -4.15 15.34
N GLY A 125 16.26 -4.41 15.98
CA GLY A 125 16.01 -4.05 17.37
C GLY A 125 15.77 -2.54 17.51
N GLN A 126 14.98 -2.15 18.52
CA GLN A 126 14.55 -0.76 18.71
C GLN A 126 15.74 0.21 18.84
N VAL A 127 16.72 -0.11 19.69
CA VAL A 127 17.86 0.78 19.99
C VAL A 127 18.69 1.09 18.75
N ALA A 128 19.01 0.08 17.94
CA ALA A 128 19.78 0.31 16.71
C ALA A 128 18.94 1.06 15.67
N LEU A 129 17.66 0.70 15.53
CA LEU A 129 16.74 1.36 14.60
C LEU A 129 16.59 2.85 14.91
N ASP A 130 16.43 3.22 16.19
CA ASP A 130 16.27 4.61 16.64
C ASP A 130 17.46 5.52 16.29
N SER A 131 18.64 4.92 16.04
CA SER A 131 19.83 5.69 15.63
C SER A 131 19.71 6.25 14.21
N PHE A 132 18.84 5.70 13.36
CA PHE A 132 18.75 6.08 11.95
C PHE A 132 17.34 6.14 11.36
N VAL A 133 16.31 5.66 12.07
CA VAL A 133 14.90 5.78 11.67
C VAL A 133 14.10 6.45 12.80
N ARG A 134 13.29 7.45 12.44
CA ARG A 134 12.25 8.00 13.30
C ARG A 134 10.90 7.76 12.64
N PHE A 135 9.92 7.26 13.40
CA PHE A 135 8.57 7.03 12.90
C PHE A 135 7.56 7.85 13.68
N TYR A 136 6.73 8.61 12.94
CA TYR A 136 5.67 9.45 13.46
C TYR A 136 4.32 8.91 12.99
N TYR A 137 3.58 8.30 13.91
CA TYR A 137 2.19 7.91 13.70
C TYR A 137 1.28 9.00 14.25
N ILE A 138 0.56 9.72 13.40
CA ILE A 138 -0.13 10.95 13.78
C ILE A 138 -1.63 10.69 13.98
N PRO A 139 -2.15 10.76 15.23
CA PRO A 139 -3.56 10.54 15.50
C PRO A 139 -4.46 11.57 14.81
N GLY A 140 -5.49 11.10 14.13
CA GLY A 140 -6.50 11.95 13.48
C GLY A 140 -6.02 12.66 12.21
N PHE A 141 -4.78 12.43 11.77
CA PHE A 141 -4.29 12.94 10.49
C PHE A 141 -4.71 11.99 9.35
N GLY A 142 -5.26 12.55 8.28
CA GLY A 142 -5.64 11.83 7.06
C GLY A 142 -4.49 11.70 6.07
N HIS A 143 -4.85 11.55 4.79
CA HIS A 143 -3.90 11.62 3.68
C HIS A 143 -3.43 13.06 3.43
#